data_AF-A0A6N7QR32-F1
#
_entry.id   AF-A0A6N7QR32-F1
#
_cell.length_a   1.000
_cell.length_b   1.000
_cell.length_c   1.000
_cell.angle_alpha   90.00
_cell.angle_beta   90.00
_cell.angle_gamma   90.00
#
_symmetry.space_group_name_H-M   'P 1'
#
loop_
_entity.id
_entity.type
_entity.pdbx_description
1 polymer ?
#
loop_
_entity_poly.entity_id
_entity_poly.type
_entity_poly.pdbx_seq_one_letter_code
_entity_poly.pdbx_strand_id
1 'polypeptide(L)'
;MTDPLWLIVLVIGAGTFFWRGAFLVFGGQLTLPNVVRRGLNYVPPAAFAALVLPGLVQFDGATGSVDEARLLAGLVAALVAWRSRSTLWTLAAGMGVLWLMRAFL
;
A
#
# COMPACT_ATOMS: atom_id res chain seq x y z
N MET A 1 -24.49 23.59 20.31
CA MET A 1 -24.08 22.21 20.03
C MET A 1 -22.86 22.27 19.12
N THR A 2 -21.68 22.44 19.71
CA THR A 2 -20.42 22.36 18.96
C THR A 2 -19.99 20.91 19.05
N ASP A 3 -20.25 20.14 17.99
CA ASP A 3 -19.94 18.72 17.97
C ASP A 3 -18.42 18.55 18.20
N PRO A 4 -18.00 17.87 19.28
CA PRO A 4 -16.59 17.75 19.64
C PRO A 4 -15.75 17.02 18.58
N LEU A 5 -16.40 16.49 17.53
CA LEU A 5 -15.79 15.87 16.36
C LEU A 5 -14.71 16.75 15.73
N TRP A 6 -14.94 18.06 15.59
CA TRP A 6 -13.93 18.95 15.00
C TRP A 6 -12.69 19.08 15.87
N LEU A 7 -12.86 19.17 17.20
CA LEU A 7 -11.76 19.16 18.16
C LEU A 7 -10.99 17.84 18.12
N ILE A 8 -11.70 16.71 18.05
CA ILE A 8 -11.09 15.38 17.96
C ILE A 8 -10.29 15.22 16.67
N VAL A 9 -10.84 15.63 15.53
CA VAL A 9 -10.13 15.59 14.23
C VAL A 9 -8.89 16.46 14.27
N LEU A 10 -8.97 17.65 14.87
CA LEU A 10 -7.83 18.57 14.96
C LEU A 10 -6.73 18.00 15.88
N VAL A 11 -7.09 17.40 17.02
CA VAL A 11 -6.14 16.78 17.95
C VAL A 11 -5.48 15.54 17.34
N ILE A 12 -6.26 14.63 16.72
CA ILE A 12 -5.73 13.42 16.07
C ILE A 12 -4.88 13.79 14.85
N GLY A 13 -5.36 14.75 14.05
CA GLY A 13 -4.63 15.27 12.89
C GLY A 13 -3.29 15.87 13.30
N ALA A 14 -3.28 16.75 14.29
CA ALA A 14 -2.06 17.37 14.82
C ALA A 14 -1.11 16.34 15.43
N GLY A 15 -1.61 15.38 16.21
CA GLY A 15 -0.79 14.31 16.79
C GLY A 15 -0.15 13.42 15.73
N THR A 16 -0.90 13.06 14.68
CA THR A 16 -0.38 12.26 13.56
C THR A 16 0.67 13.04 12.77
N PHE A 17 0.42 14.32 12.51
CA PHE A 17 1.37 15.20 11.83
C PHE A 17 2.65 15.41 12.63
N PHE A 18 2.51 15.58 13.94
CA PHE A 18 3.64 15.70 14.84
C PHE A 18 4.49 14.44 14.80
N TRP A 19 3.87 13.25 14.86
CA TRP A 19 4.60 11.99 14.86
C TRP A 19 5.26 11.65 13.52
N ARG A 20 4.57 11.88 12.40
CA ARG A 20 5.15 11.71 11.06
C ARG A 20 6.19 12.79 10.73
N GLY A 21 5.93 14.02 11.11
CA GLY A 21 6.79 15.18 10.85
C GLY A 21 8.04 15.19 11.73
N ALA A 22 7.97 14.66 12.95
CA ALA A 22 9.12 14.54 13.85
C ALA A 22 10.26 13.76 13.19
N PHE A 23 9.97 12.66 12.50
CA PHE A 23 10.97 11.90 11.74
C PHE A 23 11.57 12.67 10.56
N LEU A 24 10.78 13.51 9.89
CA LEU A 24 11.25 14.32 8.76
C LEU A 24 12.17 15.46 9.24
N VAL A 25 11.82 16.11 10.35
CA VAL A 25 12.58 17.24 10.93
C VAL A 25 13.83 16.77 11.67
N PHE A 26 13.76 15.68 12.44
CA PHE A 26 14.92 15.09 13.12
C PHE A 26 15.81 14.23 12.21
N GLY A 27 15.31 13.78 11.05
CA GLY A 27 16.04 12.93 10.11
C GLY A 27 17.29 13.58 9.50
N GLY A 28 17.39 14.91 9.53
CA GLY A 28 18.58 15.65 9.09
C GLY A 28 19.71 15.71 10.12
N GLN A 29 19.42 15.49 11.41
CA GLN A 29 20.38 15.67 12.51
C GLN A 29 20.76 14.36 13.21
N LEU A 30 19.94 13.31 13.07
CA LEU A 30 20.34 11.97 13.51
C LEU A 30 21.28 11.36 12.46
N THR A 31 22.55 11.21 12.81
CA THR A 31 23.51 10.34 12.10
C THR A 31 23.07 8.89 12.26
N LEU A 32 22.02 8.51 11.54
CA LEU A 32 21.51 7.14 11.49
C LEU A 32 22.59 6.26 10.84
N PRO A 33 22.93 5.10 11.44
CA PRO A 33 23.81 4.13 10.82
C PRO A 33 23.31 3.79 9.41
N ASN A 34 24.23 3.62 8.45
CA ASN A 34 23.90 3.36 7.03
C ASN A 34 22.87 2.24 6.83
N VAL A 35 22.83 1.25 7.75
CA VAL A 35 21.87 0.14 7.76
C VAL A 35 20.43 0.63 7.99
N VAL A 36 20.21 1.53 8.95
CA VAL A 36 18.87 2.05 9.29
C VAL A 36 18.35 2.97 8.18
N ARG A 37 19.25 3.80 7.62
CA ARG A 37 18.92 4.69 6.51
C ARG A 37 18.56 3.91 5.24
N ARG A 38 19.25 2.80 4.96
CA ARG A 38 18.86 1.85 3.91
C ARG A 38 17.51 1.19 4.21
N GLY A 39 17.27 0.75 5.44
CA GLY A 39 16.00 0.15 5.87
C GLY A 39 14.80 1.08 5.67
N LEU A 40 14.94 2.35 6.01
CA LEU A 40 13.90 3.37 5.85
C LEU A 40 13.48 3.58 4.38
N ASN A 41 14.40 3.46 3.42
CA ASN A 41 14.07 3.53 1.99
C ASN A 41 13.20 2.36 1.51
N TYR A 42 13.18 1.23 2.23
CA TYR A 42 12.31 0.08 1.93
C TYR A 42 10.94 0.17 2.60
N VAL A 43 10.75 1.11 3.54
CA VAL A 43 9.46 1.25 4.24
C VAL A 43 8.32 1.62 3.29
N PRO A 44 8.45 2.62 2.38
CA PRO A 44 7.38 2.94 1.44
C PRO A 44 6.98 1.74 0.54
N PRO A 45 7.89 1.05 -0.17
CA PRO A 45 7.49 -0.10 -0.99
C PRO A 45 6.96 -1.27 -0.17
N ALA A 46 7.47 -1.51 1.05
CA ALA A 46 6.93 -2.55 1.94
C ALA A 46 5.50 -2.23 2.40
N ALA A 47 5.21 -0.97 2.74
CA ALA A 47 3.87 -0.53 3.10
C ALA A 47 2.88 -0.68 1.94
N PHE A 48 3.27 -0.32 0.72
CA PHE A 48 2.46 -0.58 -0.47
C PHE A 48 2.20 -2.06 -0.70
N ALA A 49 3.23 -2.91 -0.54
CA ALA A 49 3.06 -4.35 -0.62
C ALA A 49 2.06 -4.88 0.43
N ALA A 50 2.19 -4.43 1.68
CA ALA A 50 1.28 -4.81 2.77
C ALA A 50 -0.16 -4.33 2.55
N LEU A 51 -0.36 -3.20 1.85
CA LEU A 51 -1.68 -2.67 1.53
C LEU A 51 -2.36 -3.44 0.37
N VAL A 52 -1.56 -3.87 -0.61
CA VAL A 52 -2.06 -4.62 -1.78
C VAL A 52 -2.29 -6.10 -1.48
N LEU A 53 -1.44 -6.71 -0.65
CA LEU A 53 -1.49 -8.14 -0.33
C LEU A 53 -2.87 -8.66 0.16
N PRO A 54 -3.56 -8.03 1.12
CA PRO A 54 -4.90 -8.46 1.53
C PRO A 54 -5.95 -8.26 0.42
N GLY A 55 -5.69 -7.33 -0.51
CA GLY A 55 -6.48 -7.17 -1.72
C GLY A 55 -6.22 -8.25 -2.78
N LEU A 56 -5.16 -9.05 -2.66
CA LEU A 56 -4.89 -10.19 -3.54
C LEU A 56 -5.32 -11.51 -2.90
N VAL A 57 -5.04 -11.64 -1.61
CA VAL A 57 -5.35 -12.84 -0.84
C VAL A 57 -6.46 -12.47 0.14
N GLN A 58 -7.70 -12.72 -0.27
CA GLN A 58 -8.83 -12.65 0.65
C GLN A 58 -8.73 -13.82 1.63
N PHE A 59 -8.20 -13.57 2.82
CA PHE A 59 -8.27 -14.52 3.94
C PHE A 59 -9.62 -14.41 4.67
N ASP A 60 -10.72 -14.24 3.93
CA ASP A 60 -12.02 -14.08 4.57
C ASP A 60 -12.53 -15.43 5.07
N GLY A 61 -12.72 -15.50 6.38
CA GLY A 61 -13.01 -16.71 7.12
C GLY A 61 -14.43 -17.18 6.89
N ALA A 62 -14.62 -18.10 5.94
CA ALA A 62 -15.74 -19.05 5.95
C ALA A 62 -15.49 -20.26 5.03
N THR A 63 -14.69 -20.10 3.97
CA THR A 63 -14.48 -21.20 3.00
C THR A 63 -13.03 -21.40 2.57
N GLY A 64 -12.07 -20.57 3.01
CA GLY A 64 -10.66 -20.72 2.62
C GLY A 64 -10.45 -20.70 1.10
N SER A 65 -11.40 -20.14 0.34
CA SER A 65 -11.37 -20.12 -1.11
C SER A 65 -10.57 -18.90 -1.56
N VAL A 66 -9.43 -19.16 -2.18
CA VAL A 66 -8.65 -18.10 -2.80
C VAL A 66 -9.32 -17.79 -4.14
N ASP A 67 -9.61 -16.51 -4.38
CA ASP A 67 -10.12 -16.06 -5.67
C ASP A 67 -8.99 -16.20 -6.71
N GLU A 68 -8.99 -17.33 -7.42
CA GLU A 68 -8.01 -17.68 -8.45
C GLU A 68 -7.86 -16.57 -9.50
N ALA A 69 -8.94 -15.82 -9.77
CA ALA A 69 -8.93 -14.70 -10.68
C ALA A 69 -8.15 -13.49 -10.15
N ARG A 70 -8.30 -13.14 -8.87
CA ARG A 70 -7.51 -12.06 -8.25
C ARG A 70 -6.03 -12.44 -8.10
N LEU A 71 -5.74 -13.70 -7.79
CA LEU A 71 -4.36 -14.19 -7.74
C LEU A 71 -3.66 -14.11 -9.10
N LEU A 72 -4.31 -14.62 -10.16
CA LEU A 72 -3.77 -14.57 -11.53
C LEU A 72 -3.61 -13.11 -12.00
N ALA A 73 -4.59 -12.24 -11.75
CA ALA A 73 -4.49 -10.82 -12.07
C ALA A 73 -3.32 -10.14 -11.33
N GLY A 74 -3.11 -10.47 -10.04
CA GLY A 74 -1.98 -10.00 -9.26
C GLY A 74 -0.62 -10.47 -9.80
N LEU A 75 -0.52 -11.74 -10.20
CA LEU A 75 0.69 -12.32 -10.80
C LEU A 75 1.04 -11.64 -12.13
N VAL A 76 0.06 -11.45 -13.01
CA VAL A 76 0.27 -10.75 -14.29
C VAL A 76 0.66 -9.29 -14.05
N ALA A 77 0.01 -8.60 -13.11
CA ALA A 77 0.37 -7.24 -12.74
C ALA A 77 1.82 -7.16 -12.20
N ALA A 78 2.25 -8.10 -11.37
CA ALA A 78 3.62 -8.19 -10.87
C ALA A 78 4.63 -8.44 -12.01
N LEU A 79 4.31 -9.31 -12.96
CA LEU A 79 5.16 -9.59 -14.12
C LEU A 79 5.32 -8.36 -15.01
N VAL A 80 4.22 -7.64 -15.27
CA VAL A 80 4.22 -6.38 -16.04
C VAL A 80 4.95 -5.27 -15.29
N ALA A 81 4.85 -5.23 -13.96
CA ALA A 81 5.59 -4.27 -13.13
C ALA A 81 7.09 -4.46 -13.27
N TRP A 82 7.52 -5.71 -13.23
CA TRP A 82 8.92 -6.06 -13.37
C TRP A 82 9.47 -5.72 -14.77
N ARG A 83 8.63 -5.87 -15.81
CA ARG A 83 9.05 -5.66 -17.20
C ARG A 83 8.96 -4.21 -17.68
N SER A 84 7.94 -3.46 -17.25
CA SER A 84 7.62 -2.13 -17.77
C SER A 84 8.26 -1.01 -16.97
N ARG A 85 8.57 -1.24 -15.67
CA ARG A 85 9.11 -0.20 -14.76
C ARG A 85 8.24 1.08 -14.72
N SER A 86 7.00 1.01 -15.21
CA SER A 86 6.05 2.11 -15.36
C SER A 86 4.74 1.78 -14.66
N THR A 87 4.39 2.60 -13.66
CA THR A 87 3.22 2.44 -12.80
C THR A 87 1.89 2.49 -13.58
N LEU A 88 1.84 3.27 -14.67
CA LEU A 88 0.65 3.38 -15.52
C LEU A 88 0.36 2.08 -16.26
N TRP A 89 1.38 1.46 -16.86
CA TRP A 89 1.23 0.21 -17.60
C TRP A 89 0.86 -0.96 -16.68
N THR A 90 1.38 -0.98 -15.46
CA THR A 90 0.98 -1.98 -14.44
C THR A 90 -0.47 -1.86 -14.03
N LEU A 91 -0.96 -0.63 -13.84
CA LEU A 91 -2.33 -0.39 -13.45
C LEU A 91 -3.29 -0.77 -14.57
N ALA A 92 -2.96 -0.37 -15.81
CA ALA A 92 -3.74 -0.69 -17.00
C ALA A 92 -3.77 -2.20 -17.27
N ALA A 93 -2.64 -2.91 -17.17
CA ALA A 93 -2.60 -4.35 -17.36
C ALA A 93 -3.35 -5.09 -16.25
N GLY A 94 -3.15 -4.71 -14.97
CA GLY A 94 -3.86 -5.32 -13.85
C GLY A 94 -5.38 -5.14 -13.94
N MET A 95 -5.84 -3.92 -14.24
CA MET A 95 -7.27 -3.67 -14.48
C MET A 95 -7.80 -4.40 -15.70
N GLY A 96 -7.05 -4.42 -16.80
CA GLY A 96 -7.44 -5.10 -18.03
C GLY A 96 -7.63 -6.61 -17.83
N VAL A 97 -6.72 -7.26 -17.11
CA VAL A 97 -6.81 -8.71 -16.78
C VAL A 97 -7.98 -8.97 -15.84
N LEU A 98 -8.17 -8.15 -14.81
CA LEU A 98 -9.27 -8.29 -13.87
C LEU A 98 -10.63 -8.13 -14.55
N TRP A 99 -10.75 -7.17 -15.48
CA TRP A 99 -11.96 -6.98 -16.28
C TRP A 99 -12.20 -8.13 -17.25
N LEU A 100 -11.16 -8.64 -17.91
CA LEU A 100 -11.27 -9.80 -18.79
C LEU A 100 -11.73 -11.05 -18.03
N MET A 101 -11.14 -11.33 -16.87
CA MET A 101 -11.54 -12.48 -16.06
C MET A 101 -12.95 -12.33 -15.51
N ARG A 102 -13.35 -11.13 -15.07
CA ARG A 102 -14.71 -10.87 -14.57
C ARG A 102 -15.78 -10.82 -15.67
N ALA A 103 -15.39 -10.57 -16.93
CA ALA A 103 -16.30 -10.62 -18.06
C ALA A 103 -16.50 -12.05 -18.59
N PHE A 104 -15.55 -12.95 -18.35
CA PHE A 104 -15.60 -14.35 -18.78
C PHE A 104 -16.20 -15.31 -17.73
N LEU A 105 -16.40 -14.85 -16.50
CA LEU A 105 -16.90 -15.60 -15.34
C LEU A 105 -18.24 -15.05 -14.87
#